data_AF-A0A3S3GID1-F1
#
_entry.id   AF-A0A3S3GID1-F1
#
_cell.length_a   1.000
_cell.length_b   1.000
_cell.length_c   1.000
_cell.angle_alpha   90.00
_cell.angle_beta   90.00
_cell.angle_gamma   90.00
#
_symmetry.space_group_name_H-M   'P 1'
#
loop_
_entity.id
_entity.type
_entity.pdbx_description
1 polymer ?
#
loop_
_entity_poly.entity_id
_entity_poly.type
_entity_poly.pdbx_seq_one_letter_code
_entity_poly.pdbx_strand_id
1 'polypeptide(L)'
;METTMPTGWFYRLKAAQRDLITRCGGIKRSAEIASLSQSQMGRFNNDGDPELMPLPAVLMLEHECAAPLVTAIMAELNGRRLADNVDAAELANASIMASHAEVVVQAGELMAKGAMAFADGRLTPSEAMGIDRQAASLERAISDLRHAAANARAHGLSVVGGAK
;
A
#
# COMPACT_ATOMS: atom_id res chain seq x y z
N MET A 1 23.16 12.74 5.74
CA MET A 1 22.10 11.73 5.95
C MET A 1 22.15 10.83 4.73
N GLU A 2 22.86 9.72 4.85
CA GLU A 2 23.12 8.81 3.73
C GLU A 2 21.89 7.95 3.53
N THR A 3 20.92 8.45 2.76
CA THR A 3 19.71 7.70 2.41
C THR A 3 20.06 6.74 1.27
N THR A 4 20.82 5.70 1.57
CA THR A 4 21.02 4.59 0.64
C THR A 4 19.68 3.89 0.43
N MET A 5 19.29 3.67 -0.84
CA MET A 5 18.06 2.94 -1.16
C MET A 5 18.02 1.59 -0.43
N PRO A 6 16.84 1.12 0.01
CA PRO A 6 16.70 -0.18 0.65
C PRO A 6 17.35 -1.29 -0.19
N THR A 7 18.13 -2.16 0.46
CA THR A 7 18.76 -3.30 -0.20
C THR A 7 17.68 -4.15 -0.91
N GLY A 8 17.90 -4.47 -2.19
CA GLY A 8 16.98 -5.29 -2.98
C GLY A 8 15.83 -4.52 -3.66
N TRP A 9 15.81 -3.17 -3.62
CA TRP A 9 14.81 -2.35 -4.31
C TRP A 9 14.61 -2.74 -5.79
N PHE A 10 15.71 -3.05 -6.48
CA PHE A 10 15.71 -3.43 -7.89
C PHE A 10 14.92 -4.71 -8.14
N TYR A 11 15.17 -5.75 -7.34
CA TYR A 11 14.48 -7.04 -7.45
C TYR A 11 12.99 -6.93 -7.13
N ARG A 12 12.62 -6.05 -6.18
CA ARG A 12 11.22 -5.77 -5.84
C ARG A 12 10.48 -5.11 -7.00
N LEU A 13 11.11 -4.14 -7.68
CA LEU A 13 10.54 -3.53 -8.88
C LEU A 13 10.44 -4.51 -10.05
N LYS A 14 11.46 -5.34 -10.28
CA LYS A 14 11.43 -6.37 -11.33
C LYS A 14 10.33 -7.40 -11.09
N ALA A 15 10.15 -7.86 -9.85
CA ALA A 15 9.07 -8.76 -9.49
C ALA A 15 7.70 -8.12 -9.79
N ALA A 16 7.48 -6.87 -9.36
CA ALA A 16 6.23 -6.16 -9.64
C ALA A 16 5.99 -5.96 -11.15
N GLN A 17 7.02 -5.73 -11.95
CA GLN A 17 6.91 -5.65 -13.42
C GLN A 17 6.47 -6.98 -14.05
N ARG A 18 7.01 -8.11 -13.58
CA ARG A 18 6.60 -9.45 -14.05
C ARG A 18 5.14 -9.75 -13.70
N ASP A 19 4.74 -9.40 -12.48
CA ASP A 19 3.37 -9.60 -12.02
C ASP A 19 2.40 -8.72 -12.81
N LEU A 20 2.80 -7.47 -13.09
CA LEU A 20 2.05 -6.55 -13.94
C LEU A 20 1.89 -7.08 -15.37
N ILE A 21 2.96 -7.58 -15.99
CA ILE A 21 2.92 -8.19 -17.33
C ILE A 21 2.01 -9.42 -17.34
N THR A 22 2.11 -10.29 -16.32
CA THR A 22 1.24 -11.46 -16.16
C THR A 22 -0.23 -11.05 -16.07
N ARG A 23 -0.55 -10.05 -15.24
CA ARG A 23 -1.91 -9.56 -15.02
C ARG A 23 -2.51 -8.89 -16.25
N CYS A 24 -1.68 -8.24 -17.06
CA CYS A 24 -2.08 -7.66 -18.35
C CYS A 24 -2.14 -8.68 -19.50
N GLY A 25 -2.02 -10.00 -19.22
CA GLY A 25 -2.17 -11.05 -20.23
C GLY A 25 -0.88 -11.45 -20.95
N GLY A 26 0.27 -11.20 -20.34
CA GLY A 26 1.59 -11.62 -20.82
C GLY A 26 2.28 -10.62 -21.74
N ILE A 27 3.46 -11.01 -22.23
CA ILE A 27 4.40 -10.14 -22.97
C ILE A 27 3.75 -9.49 -24.19
N LYS A 28 3.04 -10.27 -25.02
CA LYS A 28 2.44 -9.77 -26.26
C LYS A 28 1.39 -8.69 -26.00
N ARG A 29 0.41 -8.97 -25.14
CA ARG A 29 -0.66 -8.02 -24.83
C ARG A 29 -0.13 -6.78 -24.10
N SER A 30 0.80 -6.97 -23.17
CA SER A 30 1.43 -5.84 -22.45
C SER A 30 2.20 -4.92 -23.40
N ALA A 31 2.90 -5.48 -24.39
CA ALA A 31 3.62 -4.73 -25.42
C ALA A 31 2.66 -3.88 -26.26
N GLU A 32 1.50 -4.44 -26.63
CA GLU A 32 0.44 -3.73 -27.36
C GLU A 32 -0.14 -2.57 -26.54
N ILE A 33 -0.51 -2.81 -25.27
CA ILE A 33 -1.05 -1.78 -24.36
C ILE A 33 -0.05 -0.63 -24.18
N ALA A 34 1.23 -0.96 -23.95
CA ALA A 34 2.27 0.03 -23.67
C ALA A 34 2.87 0.67 -24.93
N SER A 35 2.44 0.28 -26.14
CA SER A 35 3.05 0.71 -27.41
C SER A 35 4.57 0.46 -27.48
N LEU A 36 5.01 -0.70 -26.99
CA LEU A 36 6.42 -1.13 -26.97
C LEU A 36 6.60 -2.43 -27.78
N SER A 37 7.83 -2.77 -28.12
CA SER A 37 8.12 -4.06 -28.76
C SER A 37 8.01 -5.23 -27.78
N GLN A 38 7.64 -6.42 -28.27
CA GLN A 38 7.65 -7.64 -27.47
C GLN A 38 9.04 -7.96 -26.90
N SER A 39 10.10 -7.62 -27.63
CA SER A 39 11.48 -7.78 -27.16
C SER A 39 11.79 -6.88 -25.97
N GLN A 40 11.37 -5.61 -25.99
CA GLN A 40 11.49 -4.71 -24.83
C GLN A 40 10.69 -5.23 -23.64
N MET A 41 9.44 -5.62 -23.87
CA MET A 41 8.58 -6.17 -22.82
C MET A 41 9.14 -7.48 -22.23
N GLY A 42 9.78 -8.30 -23.06
CA GLY A 42 10.49 -9.50 -22.64
C GLY A 42 11.69 -9.22 -21.72
N ARG A 43 12.43 -8.12 -21.96
CA ARG A 43 13.52 -7.70 -21.06
C ARG A 43 13.01 -7.22 -19.71
N PHE A 44 11.90 -6.48 -19.69
CA PHE A 44 11.24 -6.12 -18.42
C PHE A 44 10.80 -7.35 -17.63
N ASN A 45 10.37 -8.41 -18.32
CA ASN A 45 9.97 -9.68 -17.70
C ASN A 45 11.15 -10.59 -17.29
N ASN A 46 12.38 -10.31 -17.71
CA ASN A 46 13.54 -11.14 -17.42
C ASN A 46 14.26 -10.66 -16.15
N ASP A 47 14.40 -11.53 -15.14
CA ASP A 47 15.09 -11.21 -13.87
C ASP A 47 16.58 -10.89 -14.05
N GLY A 48 17.23 -11.49 -15.05
CA GLY A 48 18.65 -11.27 -15.35
C GLY A 48 18.93 -10.02 -16.17
N ASP A 49 17.89 -9.34 -16.66
CA ASP A 49 18.05 -8.12 -17.45
C ASP A 49 17.92 -6.87 -16.57
N PRO A 50 18.92 -5.96 -16.59
CA PRO A 50 18.91 -4.76 -15.76
C PRO A 50 17.87 -3.71 -16.21
N GLU A 51 17.26 -3.87 -17.37
CA GLU A 51 16.30 -2.88 -17.90
C GLU A 51 15.00 -2.87 -17.08
N LEU A 52 14.65 -1.67 -16.59
CA LEU A 52 13.39 -1.39 -15.90
C LEU A 52 12.38 -0.79 -16.89
N MET A 53 11.13 -1.18 -16.72
CA MET A 53 10.00 -0.63 -17.46
C MET A 53 9.88 0.89 -17.23
N PRO A 54 9.74 1.69 -18.31
CA PRO A 54 9.59 3.14 -18.18
C PRO A 54 8.24 3.51 -17.58
N LEU A 55 8.18 4.62 -16.84
CA LEU A 55 6.97 5.06 -16.12
C LEU A 55 5.70 5.14 -16.99
N PRO A 56 5.73 5.64 -18.24
CA PRO A 56 4.54 5.63 -19.09
C PRO A 56 3.97 4.23 -19.33
N ALA A 57 4.83 3.22 -19.49
CA ALA A 57 4.39 1.83 -19.66
C ALA A 57 3.78 1.27 -18.38
N VAL A 58 4.37 1.57 -17.22
CA VAL A 58 3.80 1.21 -15.91
C VAL A 58 2.40 1.80 -15.76
N LEU A 59 2.24 3.10 -16.02
CA LEU A 59 0.95 3.79 -15.89
C LEU A 59 -0.14 3.17 -16.78
N MET A 60 0.17 2.88 -18.04
CA MET A 60 -0.79 2.27 -18.97
C MET A 60 -1.21 0.87 -18.52
N LEU A 61 -0.27 0.04 -18.08
CA LEU A 61 -0.56 -1.34 -17.65
C LEU A 61 -1.29 -1.39 -16.30
N GLU A 62 -0.91 -0.55 -15.33
CA GLU A 62 -1.60 -0.47 -14.04
C GLU A 62 -3.03 0.04 -14.21
N HIS A 63 -3.25 0.98 -15.13
CA HIS A 63 -4.59 1.44 -15.50
C HIS A 63 -5.42 0.32 -16.15
N GLU A 64 -4.86 -0.41 -17.11
CA GLU A 64 -5.54 -1.55 -17.77
C GLU A 64 -6.00 -2.62 -16.77
N CYS A 65 -5.15 -2.95 -15.79
CA CYS A 65 -5.48 -4.00 -14.82
C CYS A 65 -6.12 -3.48 -13.52
N ALA A 66 -6.32 -2.17 -13.37
CA ALA A 66 -6.79 -1.52 -12.14
C ALA A 66 -6.03 -1.99 -10.88
N ALA A 67 -4.70 -2.13 -10.96
CA ALA A 67 -3.86 -2.42 -9.80
C ALA A 67 -2.51 -1.69 -9.84
N PRO A 68 -2.17 -0.92 -8.79
CA PRO A 68 -0.93 -0.15 -8.73
C PRO A 68 0.26 -0.98 -8.23
N LEU A 69 0.60 -2.08 -8.91
CA LEU A 69 1.61 -3.05 -8.44
C LEU A 69 3.03 -2.44 -8.30
N VAL A 70 3.51 -1.76 -9.33
CA VAL A 70 4.83 -1.11 -9.34
C VAL A 70 4.76 0.19 -8.54
N THR A 71 3.66 0.93 -8.63
CA THR A 71 3.45 2.17 -7.87
C THR A 71 3.41 1.92 -6.36
N ALA A 72 2.84 0.80 -5.89
CA ALA A 72 2.88 0.40 -4.49
C ALA A 72 4.31 0.16 -4.00
N ILE A 73 5.13 -0.56 -4.77
CA ILE A 73 6.55 -0.76 -4.45
C ILE A 73 7.30 0.57 -4.42
N MET A 74 7.07 1.47 -5.38
CA MET A 74 7.69 2.81 -5.37
C MET A 74 7.30 3.61 -4.12
N ALA A 75 6.05 3.54 -3.68
CA ALA A 75 5.60 4.18 -2.44
C ALA A 75 6.30 3.57 -1.21
N GLU A 76 6.34 2.24 -1.11
CA GLU A 76 6.96 1.52 0.00
C GLU A 76 8.46 1.79 0.12
N LEU A 77 9.18 1.88 -1.00
CA LEU A 77 10.59 2.25 -1.03
C LEU A 77 10.85 3.66 -0.49
N ASN A 78 9.82 4.52 -0.46
CA ASN A 78 9.85 5.86 0.13
C ASN A 78 9.23 5.90 1.53
N GLY A 79 8.96 4.75 2.16
CA GLY A 79 8.30 4.68 3.47
C GLY A 79 6.87 5.20 3.45
N ARG A 80 6.20 5.14 2.29
CA ARG A 80 4.81 5.55 2.10
C ARG A 80 3.97 4.34 1.73
N ARG A 81 2.69 4.39 2.07
CA ARG A 81 1.69 3.41 1.65
C ARG A 81 0.67 4.09 0.74
N LEU A 82 0.27 3.41 -0.33
CA LEU A 82 -0.89 3.84 -1.11
C LEU A 82 -2.15 3.49 -0.34
N ALA A 83 -3.02 4.48 -0.16
CA ALA A 83 -4.38 4.26 0.29
C ALA A 83 -5.28 4.30 -0.95
N ASP A 84 -6.26 3.39 -1.02
CA ASP A 84 -7.27 3.46 -2.06
C ASP A 84 -8.09 4.75 -1.87
N ASN A 85 -8.41 5.43 -2.98
CA ASN A 85 -9.46 6.44 -2.95
C ASN A 85 -10.78 5.70 -2.85
N VAL A 86 -11.15 5.31 -1.63
CA VAL A 86 -12.51 4.90 -1.32
C VAL A 86 -13.43 6.05 -1.72
N ASP A 87 -14.55 5.74 -2.34
CA ASP A 87 -15.45 6.74 -2.91
C ASP A 87 -15.91 7.71 -1.80
N ALA A 88 -15.93 9.01 -2.08
CA ALA A 88 -16.26 10.03 -1.07
C ALA A 88 -17.66 9.81 -0.45
N ALA A 89 -18.55 9.11 -1.17
CA ALA A 89 -19.87 8.70 -0.70
C ALA A 89 -19.83 7.55 0.35
N GLU A 90 -18.87 6.62 0.27
CA GLU A 90 -18.63 5.62 1.32
C GLU A 90 -17.97 6.27 2.55
N LEU A 91 -17.08 7.25 2.32
CA LEU A 91 -16.42 8.02 3.38
C LEU A 91 -17.31 9.05 4.07
N ALA A 92 -18.35 9.57 3.41
CA ALA A 92 -19.28 10.56 4.02
C ALA A 92 -20.05 10.00 5.22
N ASN A 93 -20.18 8.67 5.31
CA ASN A 93 -20.78 7.98 6.46
C ASN A 93 -19.76 7.58 7.54
N ALA A 94 -18.46 7.75 7.30
CA ALA A 94 -17.43 7.48 8.30
C ALA A 94 -17.33 8.66 9.26
N SER A 95 -18.00 8.55 10.41
CA SER A 95 -17.86 9.49 11.52
C SER A 95 -16.40 9.58 11.98
N ILE A 96 -15.82 10.78 12.03
CA ILE A 96 -14.47 11.00 12.58
C ILE A 96 -14.33 10.44 14.00
N MET A 97 -15.41 10.47 14.78
CA MET A 97 -15.47 9.86 16.11
C MET A 97 -15.33 8.34 16.05
N ALA A 98 -15.96 7.70 15.06
CA ALA A 98 -15.84 6.25 14.87
C ALA A 98 -14.42 5.86 14.44
N SER A 99 -13.82 6.58 13.48
CA SER A 99 -12.41 6.35 13.10
C SER A 99 -11.43 6.59 14.25
N HIS A 100 -11.69 7.61 15.08
CA HIS A 100 -10.88 7.87 16.26
C HIS A 100 -11.02 6.75 17.32
N ALA A 101 -12.26 6.30 17.57
CA ALA A 101 -12.51 5.19 18.49
C ALA A 101 -11.80 3.92 18.02
N GLU A 102 -11.81 3.63 16.72
CA GLU A 102 -11.12 2.48 16.14
C GLU A 102 -9.60 2.56 16.36
N VAL A 103 -8.98 3.73 16.16
CA VAL A 103 -7.54 3.92 16.47
C VAL A 103 -7.24 3.61 17.94
N VAL A 104 -8.09 4.06 18.87
CA VAL A 104 -7.92 3.80 20.31
C VAL A 104 -8.00 2.30 20.61
N VAL A 105 -8.96 1.59 20.01
CA VAL A 105 -9.11 0.13 20.17
C VAL A 105 -7.86 -0.59 19.65
N GLN A 106 -7.47 -0.31 18.40
CA GLN A 106 -6.34 -1.00 17.76
C GLN A 106 -5.01 -0.72 18.48
N ALA A 107 -4.83 0.50 19.02
CA ALA A 107 -3.66 0.84 19.82
C ALA A 107 -3.64 0.08 21.15
N GLY A 108 -4.79 -0.05 21.82
CA GLY A 108 -4.92 -0.84 23.04
C GLY A 108 -4.60 -2.31 22.81
N GLU A 109 -5.10 -2.90 21.72
CA GLU A 109 -4.82 -4.28 21.33
C GLU A 109 -3.32 -4.50 21.04
N LEU A 110 -2.66 -3.56 20.34
CA LEU A 110 -1.22 -3.63 20.10
C LEU A 110 -0.43 -3.59 21.41
N MET A 111 -0.78 -2.68 22.32
CA MET A 111 -0.13 -2.58 23.63
C MET A 111 -0.31 -3.84 24.46
N ALA A 112 -1.53 -4.40 24.51
CA ALA A 112 -1.82 -5.63 25.23
C ALA A 112 -1.01 -6.81 24.68
N LYS A 113 -0.97 -6.95 23.35
CA LYS A 113 -0.22 -8.02 22.67
C LYS A 113 1.29 -7.89 22.89
N GLY A 114 1.82 -6.67 22.83
CA GLY A 114 3.21 -6.40 23.17
C GLY A 114 3.53 -6.76 24.61
N ALA A 115 2.70 -6.34 25.58
CA ALA A 115 2.90 -6.65 26.99
C ALA A 115 2.95 -8.15 27.27
N MET A 116 2.08 -8.94 26.62
CA MET A 116 2.10 -10.41 26.72
C MET A 116 3.38 -11.01 26.11
N ALA A 117 3.74 -10.57 24.91
CA ALA A 117 4.91 -11.06 24.18
C ALA A 117 6.26 -10.69 24.84
N PHE A 118 6.27 -9.64 25.67
CA PHE A 118 7.49 -9.21 26.38
C PHE A 118 7.59 -9.78 27.80
N ALA A 119 6.55 -10.47 28.29
CA ALA A 119 6.42 -10.86 29.69
C ALA A 119 7.53 -11.80 30.19
N ASP A 120 8.05 -12.66 29.32
CA ASP A 120 9.12 -13.62 29.64
C ASP A 120 10.52 -13.17 29.16
N GLY A 121 10.61 -11.95 28.62
CA GLY A 121 11.84 -11.36 28.09
C GLY A 121 12.36 -12.01 26.79
N ARG A 122 11.57 -12.86 26.12
CA ARG A 122 11.96 -13.49 24.85
C ARG A 122 10.85 -13.37 23.81
N LEU A 123 11.13 -12.66 22.72
CA LEU A 123 10.19 -12.56 21.60
C LEU A 123 10.34 -13.75 20.64
N THR A 124 9.29 -14.56 20.51
CA THR A 124 9.24 -15.66 19.54
C THR A 124 8.87 -15.16 18.13
N PRO A 125 9.20 -15.91 17.05
CA PRO A 125 8.77 -15.57 15.70
C PRO A 125 7.24 -15.45 15.54
N SER A 126 6.47 -16.30 16.23
CA SER A 126 5.01 -16.24 16.24
C SER A 126 4.47 -14.97 16.90
N GLU A 127 5.08 -14.52 17.98
CA GLU A 127 4.69 -13.28 18.66
C GLU A 127 5.08 -12.06 17.84
N ALA A 128 6.27 -12.06 17.22
CA ALA A 128 6.69 -11.01 16.29
C ALA A 128 5.71 -10.86 15.12
N MET A 129 5.31 -11.96 14.47
CA MET A 129 4.27 -11.95 13.43
C MET A 129 2.92 -11.45 13.97
N GLY A 130 2.61 -11.80 15.21
CA GLY A 130 1.40 -11.34 15.88
C GLY A 130 1.38 -9.83 16.09
N ILE A 131 2.48 -9.26 16.58
CA ILE A 131 2.68 -7.82 16.79
C ILE A 131 2.62 -7.10 15.45
N ASP A 132 3.33 -7.58 14.44
CA ASP A 132 3.34 -7.01 13.09
C ASP A 132 1.93 -6.91 12.48
N ARG A 133 1.14 -8.00 12.58
CA ARG A 133 -0.26 -8.00 12.11
C ARG A 133 -1.13 -6.98 12.85
N GLN A 134 -0.91 -6.80 14.15
CA GLN A 134 -1.66 -5.83 14.95
C GLN A 134 -1.23 -4.39 14.62
N ALA A 135 0.07 -4.16 14.44
CA ALA A 135 0.61 -2.88 13.99
C ALA A 135 0.05 -2.48 12.62
N ALA A 136 -0.02 -3.42 11.66
CA ALA A 136 -0.64 -3.19 10.35
C ALA A 136 -2.15 -2.87 10.44
N SER A 137 -2.83 -3.29 11.51
CA SER A 137 -4.25 -2.96 11.75
C SER A 137 -4.38 -1.55 12.34
N LEU A 138 -3.51 -1.18 13.28
CA LEU A 138 -3.42 0.19 13.78
C LEU A 138 -3.05 1.20 12.69
N GLU A 139 -2.11 0.88 11.80
CA GLU A 139 -1.74 1.74 10.67
C GLU A 139 -2.93 2.04 9.77
N ARG A 140 -3.77 1.04 9.48
CA ARG A 140 -5.00 1.21 8.70
C ARG A 140 -5.98 2.16 9.40
N ALA A 141 -6.25 1.92 10.69
CA ALA A 141 -7.13 2.79 11.48
C ALA A 141 -6.63 4.24 11.53
N ILE A 142 -5.31 4.45 11.67
CA ILE A 142 -4.71 5.80 11.63
C ILE A 142 -4.88 6.45 10.26
N SER A 143 -4.72 5.68 9.17
CA SER A 143 -4.95 6.18 7.81
C SER A 143 -6.40 6.65 7.65
N ASP A 144 -7.36 5.84 8.08
CA ASP A 144 -8.78 6.15 7.98
C ASP A 144 -9.14 7.41 8.79
N LEU A 145 -8.61 7.56 10.00
CA LEU A 145 -8.78 8.77 10.80
C LEU A 145 -8.20 10.01 10.12
N ARG A 146 -7.03 9.90 9.47
CA ARG A 146 -6.43 11.02 8.71
C ARG A 146 -7.30 11.42 7.53
N HIS A 147 -7.90 10.46 6.83
CA HIS A 147 -8.85 10.72 5.75
C HIS A 147 -10.12 11.40 6.28
N ALA A 148 -10.73 10.87 7.34
CA ALA A 148 -11.90 11.48 7.98
C ALA A 148 -11.62 12.92 8.45
N ALA A 149 -10.43 13.18 9.03
CA ALA A 149 -10.02 14.51 9.46
C ALA A 149 -9.80 15.48 8.28
N ALA A 150 -9.27 14.99 7.15
CA ALA A 150 -9.12 15.80 5.94
C ALA A 150 -10.49 16.18 5.35
N ASN A 151 -11.45 15.25 5.31
CA ASN A 151 -12.81 15.50 4.86
C ASN A 151 -13.55 16.50 5.78
N ALA A 152 -13.40 16.37 7.10
CA ALA A 152 -14.00 17.29 8.06
C ALA A 152 -13.50 18.74 7.89
N ARG A 153 -12.24 18.93 7.46
CA ARG A 153 -11.69 20.26 7.14
C ARG A 153 -12.28 20.85 5.86
N ALA A 154 -12.64 20.03 4.88
CA ALA A 154 -13.17 20.47 3.59
C ALA A 154 -14.67 20.80 3.62
N HIS A 155 -15.46 20.07 4.44
CA HIS A 155 -16.93 20.14 4.42
C HIS A 155 -17.59 20.64 5.70
N GLY A 156 -16.81 20.97 6.75
CA GLY A 156 -17.33 21.40 8.05
C GLY A 156 -17.44 20.25 9.06
N LEU A 157 -17.42 20.61 10.35
CA LEU A 157 -17.23 19.69 11.48
C LEU A 157 -18.53 18.93 11.83
N SER A 158 -18.86 17.87 11.10
CA SER A 158 -19.80 16.85 11.60
C SER A 158 -19.02 15.77 12.37
N VAL A 159 -19.05 15.86 13.71
CA VAL A 159 -18.31 14.93 14.60
C VAL A 159 -19.01 13.56 14.72
N VAL A 160 -20.29 13.49 14.40
CA VAL A 160 -21.13 12.28 14.41
C VAL A 160 -21.79 12.16 13.04
N GLY A 161 -21.99 10.94 12.53
CA GLY A 161 -22.74 10.73 11.28
C GLY A 161 -24.16 11.25 11.44
N GLY A 162 -24.45 12.39 10.81
CA GLY A 162 -25.73 13.09 10.97
C GLY A 162 -25.57 14.56 10.62
N ALA A 163 -25.78 14.89 9.35
CA ALA A 163 -25.87 16.29 8.92
C ALA A 163 -27.06 17.01 9.60
N LYS A 164 -26.82 18.25 10.02
CA LYS A 164 -27.75 19.34 9.75
C LYS A 164 -27.12 20.22 8.68
#